data_AF-A0A6A7LDW6-F1
#
_entry.id   AF-A0A6A7LDW6-F1
#
_cell.length_a   1.000
_cell.length_b   1.000
_cell.length_c   1.000
_cell.angle_alpha   90.00
_cell.angle_beta   90.00
_cell.angle_gamma   90.00
#
_symmetry.space_group_name_H-M   'P 1'
#
loop_
_entity.id
_entity.type
_entity.pdbx_description
1 polymer ?
#
loop_
_entity_poly.entity_id
_entity_poly.type
_entity_poly.pdbx_seq_one_letter_code
_entity_poly.pdbx_strand_id
1 'polypeptide(L)'
;MGFDPEHIHIKYSGDWDPSGEGMVYYIKKRLRQLGVEGVDVKRIAVTPQQIDEYNLPLMPLDPEPGKKPDPNLHEFKRRYGDRATHLNAFFTKDHIAEFKKILIESVDMHWDKSIYDDMVEEYDGSEPEEPEELEVDELRDTRKNMYETITEAFAPGWYDDLIEDNEDEE
;
A
#
# COMPACT_ATOMS: atom_id res chain seq x y z
N MET A 1 -21.99 3.14 -12.94
CA MET A 1 -20.78 2.36 -13.28
C MET A 1 -20.45 1.52 -12.07
N GLY A 2 -20.74 0.22 -12.11
CA GLY A 2 -20.32 -0.70 -11.06
C GLY A 2 -18.85 -1.01 -11.27
N PHE A 3 -18.03 -0.80 -10.25
CA PHE A 3 -16.65 -1.28 -10.23
C PHE A 3 -16.68 -2.81 -10.37
N ASP A 4 -15.92 -3.37 -11.32
CA ASP A 4 -15.65 -4.81 -11.36
C ASP A 4 -14.45 -5.09 -10.45
N PRO A 5 -14.64 -5.73 -9.29
CA PRO A 5 -13.56 -5.96 -8.34
C PRO A 5 -12.44 -6.87 -8.88
N GLU A 6 -12.74 -7.72 -9.88
CA GLU A 6 -11.74 -8.60 -10.51
C GLU A 6 -10.67 -7.81 -11.30
N HIS A 7 -10.93 -6.52 -11.55
CA HIS A 7 -9.99 -5.60 -12.21
C HIS A 7 -9.22 -4.72 -11.23
N ILE A 8 -9.42 -4.90 -9.92
CA ILE A 8 -8.69 -4.15 -8.90
C ILE A 8 -7.48 -4.96 -8.44
N HIS A 9 -6.28 -4.42 -8.71
CA HIS A 9 -5.02 -4.97 -8.25
C HIS A 9 -4.39 -4.07 -7.19
N ILE A 10 -4.17 -4.60 -5.99
CA ILE A 10 -3.48 -3.90 -4.89
C ILE A 10 -2.08 -4.49 -4.74
N LYS A 11 -1.06 -3.68 -5.01
CA LYS A 11 0.34 -4.05 -4.80
C LYS A 11 0.82 -3.48 -3.47
N TYR A 12 1.20 -4.36 -2.54
CA TYR A 12 1.63 -3.99 -1.20
C TYR A 12 3.16 -4.01 -1.08
N SER A 13 3.72 -2.88 -0.64
CA SER A 13 5.12 -2.77 -0.23
C SER A 13 5.18 -2.41 1.25
N GLY A 14 5.89 -3.20 2.06
CA GLY A 14 6.04 -2.94 3.48
C GLY A 14 7.17 -3.74 4.12
N ASP A 15 7.30 -3.59 5.43
CA ASP A 15 8.37 -4.17 6.23
C ASP A 15 8.27 -5.71 6.28
N TRP A 16 9.42 -6.37 6.28
CA TRP A 16 9.52 -7.81 6.52
C TRP A 16 9.65 -8.06 8.03
N ASP A 17 8.51 -7.99 8.68
CA ASP A 17 8.33 -8.20 10.12
C ASP A 17 6.97 -8.92 10.36
N PRO A 18 6.62 -9.27 11.61
CA PRO A 18 5.40 -10.03 11.90
C PRO A 18 4.12 -9.31 11.45
N SER A 19 4.06 -7.98 11.56
CA SER A 19 2.91 -7.17 11.16
C SER A 19 2.79 -7.10 9.64
N GLY A 20 3.90 -6.78 8.97
CA GLY A 20 3.97 -6.63 7.53
C GLY A 20 3.64 -7.92 6.78
N GLU A 21 4.04 -9.10 7.27
CA GLU A 21 3.61 -10.37 6.66
C GLU A 21 2.08 -10.52 6.71
N GLY A 22 1.45 -10.12 7.83
CA GLY A 22 0.01 -10.17 8.03
C GLY A 22 -0.79 -9.18 7.17
N MET A 23 -0.19 -8.09 6.70
CA MET A 23 -0.92 -7.01 6.01
C MET A 23 -1.69 -7.47 4.77
N VAL A 24 -1.15 -8.39 3.97
CA VAL A 24 -1.88 -8.93 2.80
C VAL A 24 -3.17 -9.64 3.23
N TYR A 25 -3.11 -10.40 4.32
CA TYR A 25 -4.28 -11.07 4.88
C TYR A 25 -5.29 -10.05 5.43
N TYR A 26 -4.82 -9.04 6.18
CA TYR A 26 -5.71 -8.03 6.76
C TYR A 26 -6.40 -7.17 5.71
N ILE A 27 -5.69 -6.73 4.66
CA ILE A 27 -6.28 -6.00 3.54
C ILE A 27 -7.39 -6.85 2.89
N LYS A 28 -7.10 -8.11 2.55
CA LYS A 28 -8.12 -9.02 1.98
C LYS A 28 -9.29 -9.24 2.93
N LYS A 29 -9.04 -9.38 4.23
CA LYS A 29 -10.08 -9.55 5.24
C LYS A 29 -11.00 -8.33 5.32
N ARG A 30 -10.43 -7.11 5.38
CA ARG A 30 -11.20 -5.87 5.45
C ARG A 30 -12.01 -5.62 4.17
N LEU A 31 -11.43 -5.88 2.99
CA LEU A 31 -12.16 -5.80 1.71
C LEU A 31 -13.39 -6.72 1.69
N ARG A 32 -13.24 -7.98 2.13
CA ARG A 32 -14.39 -8.91 2.24
C ARG A 32 -15.45 -8.42 3.22
N GLN A 33 -15.05 -7.83 4.34
CA GLN A 33 -16.00 -7.25 5.32
C GLN A 33 -16.80 -6.08 4.73
N LEU A 34 -16.23 -5.35 3.78
CA LEU A 34 -16.90 -4.28 3.03
C LEU A 34 -17.73 -4.82 1.83
N GLY A 35 -17.84 -6.13 1.66
CA GLY A 35 -18.54 -6.75 0.53
C GLY A 35 -17.75 -6.68 -0.80
N VAL A 36 -16.46 -6.35 -0.74
CA VAL A 36 -15.58 -6.29 -1.91
C VAL A 36 -14.79 -7.60 -1.99
N GLU A 37 -15.22 -8.47 -2.90
CA GLU A 37 -14.56 -9.75 -3.21
C GLU A 37 -13.84 -9.67 -4.55
N GLY A 38 -12.95 -10.60 -4.89
CA GLY A 38 -12.30 -10.63 -6.23
C GLY A 38 -11.04 -9.77 -6.40
N VAL A 39 -10.68 -8.94 -5.41
CA VAL A 39 -9.48 -8.07 -5.48
C VAL A 39 -8.18 -8.86 -5.35
N ASP A 40 -7.26 -8.67 -6.30
CA ASP A 40 -5.91 -9.23 -6.26
C ASP A 40 -4.99 -8.39 -5.39
N VAL A 41 -4.80 -8.79 -4.13
CA VAL A 41 -3.80 -8.20 -3.23
C VAL A 41 -2.52 -9.04 -3.23
N LYS A 42 -1.41 -8.42 -3.65
CA LYS A 42 -0.10 -9.06 -3.76
C LYS A 42 1.00 -8.21 -3.11
N ARG A 43 1.82 -8.83 -2.25
CA ARG A 43 3.06 -8.22 -1.75
C ARG A 43 4.12 -8.23 -2.84
N ILE A 44 4.75 -7.07 -3.08
CA ILE A 44 5.83 -6.90 -4.06
C ILE A 44 7.17 -6.57 -3.42
N ALA A 45 7.16 -6.02 -2.19
CA ALA A 45 8.35 -5.79 -1.37
C ALA A 45 7.97 -5.68 0.12
N VAL A 46 8.87 -5.90 1.08
CA VAL A 46 10.13 -6.67 0.96
C VAL A 46 9.79 -8.17 1.07
N THR A 47 10.28 -9.03 0.19
CA THR A 47 10.08 -10.49 0.29
C THR A 47 11.33 -11.21 0.82
N PRO A 48 11.23 -12.43 1.37
CA PRO A 48 12.40 -13.21 1.79
C PRO A 48 13.43 -13.38 0.69
N GLN A 49 12.96 -13.64 -0.53
CA GLN A 49 13.81 -13.83 -1.70
C GLN A 49 14.61 -12.56 -2.01
N GLN A 50 13.98 -11.39 -1.89
CA GLN A 50 14.64 -10.11 -2.08
C GLN A 50 15.67 -9.80 -0.99
N ILE A 51 15.45 -10.24 0.25
CA ILE A 51 16.43 -10.09 1.33
C ILE A 51 17.72 -10.83 0.96
N ASP A 52 17.60 -12.06 0.48
CA ASP A 52 18.75 -12.87 0.08
C ASP A 52 19.40 -12.33 -1.21
N GLU A 53 18.59 -11.96 -2.21
CA GLU A 53 19.05 -11.48 -3.52
C GLU A 53 19.82 -10.15 -3.43
N TYR A 54 19.28 -9.18 -2.69
CA TYR A 54 19.88 -7.85 -2.53
C TYR A 54 20.73 -7.74 -1.26
N ASN A 55 20.94 -8.85 -0.53
CA ASN A 55 21.68 -8.89 0.74
C ASN A 55 21.22 -7.75 1.70
N LEU A 56 19.91 -7.62 1.88
CA LEU A 56 19.32 -6.53 2.64
C LEU A 56 19.70 -6.64 4.14
N PRO A 57 19.97 -5.50 4.81
CA PRO A 57 20.32 -5.50 6.22
C PRO A 57 19.18 -6.05 7.09
N LEU A 58 19.50 -7.08 7.88
CA LEU A 58 18.60 -7.62 8.88
C LEU A 58 18.86 -7.01 10.27
N MET A 59 17.79 -6.70 10.98
CA MET A 59 17.81 -6.19 12.35
C MET A 59 17.20 -7.20 13.32
N PRO A 60 17.66 -7.25 14.59
CA PRO A 60 17.04 -8.07 15.62
C PRO A 60 15.57 -7.68 15.84
N LEU A 61 14.75 -8.71 16.02
CA LEU A 61 13.32 -8.61 16.21
C LEU A 61 13.04 -8.55 17.72
N ASP A 62 13.45 -7.42 18.31
CA ASP A 62 13.23 -7.11 19.72
C ASP A 62 11.97 -6.26 19.87
N PRO A 63 11.02 -6.65 20.73
CA PRO A 63 9.89 -5.79 21.05
C PRO A 63 10.42 -4.51 21.69
N GLU A 64 9.98 -3.36 21.20
CA GLU A 64 10.32 -2.09 21.83
C GLU A 64 9.90 -2.11 23.31
N PRO A 65 10.75 -1.65 24.24
CA PRO A 65 10.40 -1.59 25.65
C PRO A 65 9.08 -0.83 25.85
N GLY A 66 8.08 -1.51 26.44
CA GLY A 66 6.78 -0.92 26.76
C GLY A 66 5.70 -1.09 25.66
N LYS A 67 6.00 -1.70 24.51
CA LYS A 67 4.97 -2.06 23.53
C LYS A 67 4.46 -3.48 23.72
N LYS A 68 3.14 -3.68 23.54
CA LYS A 68 2.56 -5.03 23.46
C LYS A 68 3.23 -5.78 22.31
N PRO A 69 3.69 -7.03 22.51
CA PRO A 69 4.29 -7.83 21.45
C PRO A 69 3.30 -8.04 20.31
N ASP A 70 3.80 -8.01 19.07
CA ASP A 70 2.97 -8.30 17.89
C ASP A 70 2.34 -9.70 18.02
N PRO A 71 1.03 -9.87 17.78
CA PRO A 71 0.36 -11.17 17.92
C PRO A 71 0.93 -12.24 16.98
N ASN A 72 1.52 -11.85 15.85
CA ASN A 72 2.14 -12.72 14.87
C ASN A 72 3.62 -13.01 15.17
N LEU A 73 4.20 -12.39 16.21
CA LEU A 73 5.61 -12.47 16.57
C LEU A 73 6.10 -13.93 16.72
N HIS A 74 5.35 -14.75 17.44
CA HIS A 74 5.73 -16.14 17.71
C HIS A 74 5.75 -16.98 16.44
N GLU A 75 4.73 -16.84 15.59
CA GLU A 75 4.63 -17.51 14.30
C GLU A 75 5.77 -17.11 13.37
N PHE A 76 6.03 -15.81 13.28
CA PHE A 76 7.12 -15.26 12.48
C PHE A 76 8.47 -15.78 12.93
N LYS A 77 8.75 -15.75 14.25
CA LYS A 77 10.00 -16.27 14.83
C LYS A 77 10.20 -17.75 14.53
N ARG A 78 9.13 -18.55 14.56
CA ARG A 78 9.21 -19.98 14.20
C ARG A 78 9.60 -20.19 12.73
N ARG A 79 9.09 -19.36 11.82
CA ARG A 79 9.28 -19.53 10.37
C ARG A 79 10.60 -18.93 9.86
N TYR A 80 11.02 -17.80 10.41
CA TYR A 80 12.10 -16.99 9.84
C TYR A 80 13.20 -16.61 10.85
N GLY A 81 13.04 -16.98 12.12
CA GLY A 81 13.98 -16.62 13.18
C GLY A 81 13.73 -15.24 13.77
N ASP A 82 14.73 -14.71 14.47
CA ASP A 82 14.64 -13.50 15.30
C ASP A 82 15.09 -12.23 14.58
N ARG A 83 14.93 -12.18 13.26
CA ARG A 83 15.40 -11.06 12.43
C ARG A 83 14.34 -10.57 11.46
N ALA A 84 14.30 -9.26 11.27
CA ALA A 84 13.40 -8.55 10.37
C ALA A 84 14.18 -7.57 9.50
N THR A 85 13.54 -7.02 8.46
CA THR A 85 14.05 -5.83 7.76
C THR A 85 12.92 -4.89 7.44
N HIS A 86 13.25 -3.60 7.32
CA HIS A 86 12.29 -2.59 6.90
C HIS A 86 12.35 -2.39 5.38
N LEU A 87 11.30 -1.80 4.82
CA LEU A 87 11.23 -1.41 3.41
C LEU A 87 12.31 -0.42 3.01
N ASN A 88 12.70 0.47 3.93
CA ASN A 88 13.75 1.46 3.69
C ASN A 88 15.15 0.84 3.47
N ALA A 89 15.32 -0.46 3.71
CA ALA A 89 16.53 -1.20 3.33
C ALA A 89 16.82 -1.13 1.81
N PHE A 90 15.78 -0.90 1.00
CA PHE A 90 15.92 -0.64 -0.44
C PHE A 90 16.34 0.79 -0.78
N PHE A 91 16.28 1.74 0.15
CA PHE A 91 16.49 3.16 -0.14
C PHE A 91 17.96 3.58 -0.05
N THR A 92 18.85 2.65 -0.38
CA THR A 92 20.27 2.91 -0.56
C THR A 92 20.54 3.31 -2.01
N LYS A 93 21.70 3.93 -2.27
CA LYS A 93 22.13 4.24 -3.64
C LYS A 93 22.20 2.99 -4.53
N ASP A 94 22.53 1.85 -3.93
CA ASP A 94 22.76 0.60 -4.63
C ASP A 94 21.44 -0.13 -4.97
N HIS A 95 20.39 0.04 -4.16
CA HIS A 95 19.14 -0.74 -4.30
C HIS A 95 17.93 0.06 -4.77
N ILE A 96 17.99 1.41 -4.76
CA ILE A 96 16.84 2.24 -5.12
C ILE A 96 16.40 2.04 -6.58
N ALA A 97 17.34 1.75 -7.49
CA ALA A 97 17.03 1.47 -8.89
C ALA A 97 16.26 0.16 -9.03
N GLU A 98 16.65 -0.88 -8.28
CA GLU A 98 15.98 -2.17 -8.28
C GLU A 98 14.58 -2.09 -7.65
N PHE A 99 14.43 -1.32 -6.57
CA PHE A 99 13.11 -1.08 -6.00
C PHE A 99 12.17 -0.35 -6.97
N LYS A 100 12.68 0.65 -7.71
CA LYS A 100 11.89 1.31 -8.77
C LYS A 100 11.47 0.33 -9.85
N LYS A 101 12.37 -0.58 -10.25
CA LYS A 101 12.07 -1.62 -11.24
C LYS A 101 10.97 -2.56 -10.76
N ILE A 102 11.04 -3.02 -9.51
CA ILE A 102 9.98 -3.84 -8.88
C ILE A 102 8.63 -3.12 -8.93
N LEU A 103 8.58 -1.83 -8.60
CA LEU A 103 7.35 -1.04 -8.66
C LEU A 103 6.81 -0.93 -10.09
N ILE A 104 7.66 -0.52 -11.03
CA ILE A 104 7.29 -0.33 -12.44
C ILE A 104 6.78 -1.64 -13.04
N GLU A 105 7.53 -2.73 -12.92
CA GLU A 105 7.12 -4.04 -13.44
C GLU A 105 5.80 -4.53 -12.84
N SER A 106 5.54 -4.21 -11.56
CA SER A 106 4.29 -4.59 -10.90
C SER A 106 3.06 -3.82 -11.38
N VAL A 107 3.26 -2.63 -11.95
CA VAL A 107 2.21 -1.80 -12.55
C VAL A 107 2.09 -2.11 -14.04
N ASP A 108 3.22 -2.15 -14.75
CA ASP A 108 3.30 -2.40 -16.19
C ASP A 108 2.67 -3.74 -16.58
N MET A 109 2.73 -4.76 -15.73
CA MET A 109 2.08 -6.04 -15.98
C MET A 109 0.55 -5.95 -16.13
N HIS A 110 -0.04 -4.87 -15.63
CA HIS A 110 -1.48 -4.59 -15.64
C HIS A 110 -1.82 -3.34 -16.44
N TRP A 111 -0.82 -2.63 -16.95
CA TRP A 111 -1.00 -1.41 -17.73
C TRP A 111 -1.23 -1.78 -19.20
N ASP A 112 -2.43 -1.51 -19.70
CA ASP A 112 -2.71 -1.60 -21.13
C ASP A 112 -2.46 -0.24 -21.79
N LYS A 113 -1.37 -0.17 -22.54
CA LYS A 113 -0.99 1.06 -23.25
C LYS A 113 -2.00 1.42 -24.34
N SER A 114 -2.68 0.46 -24.98
CA SER A 114 -3.61 0.82 -26.05
C SER A 114 -4.81 1.60 -25.52
N ILE A 115 -5.27 1.30 -24.30
CA ILE A 115 -6.31 2.09 -23.63
C ILE A 115 -5.87 3.55 -23.47
N TYR A 116 -4.61 3.78 -23.10
CA TYR A 116 -4.07 5.13 -23.00
C TYR A 116 -3.94 5.80 -24.37
N ASP A 117 -3.38 5.10 -25.35
CA ASP A 117 -3.20 5.64 -26.70
C ASP A 117 -4.56 6.00 -27.34
N ASP A 118 -5.59 5.16 -27.19
CA ASP A 118 -6.96 5.42 -27.65
C ASP A 118 -7.57 6.67 -26.99
N MET A 119 -7.37 6.84 -25.67
CA MET A 119 -7.83 8.02 -24.93
C MET A 119 -7.09 9.29 -25.35
N VAL A 120 -5.79 9.20 -25.63
CA VAL A 120 -5.00 10.34 -26.12
C VAL A 120 -5.42 10.73 -27.53
N GLU A 121 -5.67 9.77 -28.43
CA GLU A 121 -6.18 10.07 -29.79
C GLU A 121 -7.57 10.71 -29.75
N GLU A 122 -8.44 10.30 -28.83
CA GLU A 122 -9.74 10.96 -28.58
C GLU A 122 -9.56 12.41 -28.12
N TYR A 123 -8.58 12.67 -27.22
CA TYR A 123 -8.28 14.00 -26.70
C TYR A 123 -7.54 14.91 -27.69
N ASP A 124 -6.58 14.40 -28.47
CA ASP A 124 -5.85 15.17 -29.51
C ASP A 124 -6.70 15.41 -30.78
N GLY A 125 -7.78 14.63 -30.98
CA GLY A 125 -8.77 14.85 -32.02
C GLY A 125 -9.74 16.01 -31.76
N SER A 126 -9.88 16.41 -30.49
CA SER A 126 -10.39 17.72 -30.07
C SER A 126 -9.24 18.74 -30.10
N GLU A 127 -9.47 19.99 -30.53
CA GLU A 127 -8.47 21.05 -30.27
C GLU A 127 -8.15 21.02 -28.76
N PRO A 128 -6.89 20.83 -28.35
CA PRO A 128 -6.57 20.86 -26.94
C PRO A 128 -6.94 22.26 -26.45
N GLU A 129 -7.97 22.34 -25.59
CA GLU A 129 -8.10 23.51 -24.72
C GLU A 129 -6.78 23.57 -23.96
N GLU A 130 -5.99 24.63 -24.16
CA GLU A 130 -4.84 24.86 -23.28
C GLU A 130 -5.38 24.74 -21.85
N PRO A 131 -4.83 23.83 -21.02
CA PRO A 131 -5.29 23.74 -19.66
C PRO A 131 -5.13 25.15 -19.08
N GLU A 132 -6.24 25.77 -18.66
CA GLU A 132 -6.18 27.04 -17.95
C GLU A 132 -5.13 26.83 -16.84
N GLU A 133 -4.11 27.70 -16.78
CA GLU A 133 -3.11 27.63 -15.72
C GLU A 133 -3.87 27.74 -14.40
N LEU A 134 -4.15 26.61 -13.76
CA LEU A 134 -4.73 26.60 -12.42
C LEU A 134 -3.72 27.32 -11.54
N GLU A 135 -4.11 28.49 -11.02
CA GLU A 135 -3.27 29.23 -10.10
C GLU A 135 -2.89 28.28 -8.94
N VAL A 136 -1.65 28.40 -8.46
CA VAL A 136 -1.09 27.50 -7.44
C VAL A 136 -2.01 27.33 -6.21
N ASP A 137 -2.82 28.34 -5.93
CA ASP A 137 -3.78 28.34 -4.83
C ASP A 137 -5.04 27.51 -5.14
N GLU A 138 -5.53 27.44 -6.38
CA GLU A 138 -6.63 26.56 -6.77
C GLU A 138 -6.24 25.09 -6.70
N LEU A 139 -4.99 24.75 -7.06
CA LEU A 139 -4.45 23.39 -6.90
C LEU A 139 -4.35 23.01 -5.42
N ARG A 140 -3.98 23.95 -4.55
CA ARG A 140 -3.91 23.73 -3.10
C ARG A 140 -5.28 23.50 -2.50
N ASP A 141 -6.26 24.30 -2.89
CA ASP A 141 -7.64 24.18 -2.41
C ASP A 141 -8.29 22.90 -2.91
N THR A 142 -8.08 22.55 -4.19
CA THR A 142 -8.53 21.26 -4.77
C THR A 142 -7.94 20.08 -4.00
N ARG A 143 -6.63 20.11 -3.72
CA ARG A 143 -5.95 19.06 -2.95
C ARG A 143 -6.51 18.97 -1.53
N LYS A 144 -6.78 20.10 -0.88
CA LYS A 144 -7.36 20.16 0.46
C LYS A 144 -8.76 19.56 0.50
N ASN A 145 -9.63 19.93 -0.44
CA ASN A 145 -10.98 19.37 -0.56
C ASN A 145 -10.97 17.86 -0.84
N MET A 146 -10.03 17.39 -1.66
CA MET A 146 -9.83 15.95 -1.88
C MET A 146 -9.44 15.23 -0.58
N TYR A 147 -8.52 15.79 0.21
CA TYR A 147 -8.16 15.23 1.52
C TYR A 147 -9.34 15.23 2.50
N GLU A 148 -10.10 16.31 2.56
CA GLU A 148 -11.29 16.41 3.43
C GLU A 148 -12.34 15.37 3.03
N THR A 149 -12.63 15.25 1.74
CA THR A 149 -13.62 14.29 1.21
C THR A 149 -13.21 12.84 1.45
N ILE A 150 -11.93 12.50 1.20
CA ILE A 150 -11.40 11.17 1.51
C ILE A 150 -11.45 10.92 3.02
N THR A 151 -11.07 11.90 3.83
CA THR A 151 -11.11 11.74 5.28
C THR A 151 -12.54 11.52 5.77
N GLU A 152 -13.52 12.30 5.34
CA GLU A 152 -14.92 12.11 5.73
C GLU A 152 -15.50 10.76 5.28
N ALA A 153 -15.21 10.35 4.04
CA ALA A 153 -15.73 9.10 3.49
C ALA A 153 -15.17 7.85 4.18
N PHE A 154 -13.91 7.90 4.65
CA PHE A 154 -13.22 6.75 5.25
C PHE A 154 -13.07 6.85 6.78
N ALA A 155 -13.27 8.02 7.39
CA ALA A 155 -13.14 8.25 8.83
C ALA A 155 -13.99 7.31 9.70
N PRO A 156 -15.26 7.01 9.37
CA PRO A 156 -16.06 6.08 10.19
C PRO A 156 -15.36 4.72 10.35
N GLY A 157 -14.78 4.18 9.27
CA GLY A 157 -14.05 2.91 9.30
C GLY A 157 -12.66 2.97 9.96
N TRP A 158 -12.12 4.16 10.25
CA TRP A 158 -10.80 4.32 10.87
C TRP A 158 -10.88 4.45 12.40
N TYR A 159 -11.98 5.00 12.93
CA TYR A 159 -12.15 5.27 14.35
C TYR A 159 -13.09 4.27 15.05
N ASP A 160 -13.94 3.54 14.32
CA ASP A 160 -14.83 2.55 14.94
C ASP A 160 -14.08 1.36 15.57
N ASP A 161 -12.89 0.99 15.05
CA ASP A 161 -12.03 -0.06 15.64
C ASP A 161 -11.29 0.41 16.93
N LEU A 162 -11.39 1.68 17.33
CA LEU A 162 -10.70 2.25 18.52
C LEU A 162 -11.62 2.44 19.74
N ILE A 163 -12.92 2.13 19.62
CA ILE A 163 -13.90 2.38 20.69
C ILE A 163 -14.18 1.13 21.56
N GLU A 164 -13.76 -0.07 21.18
CA GLU A 164 -14.09 -1.30 21.94
C GLU A 164 -13.23 -1.60 23.18
N ASP A 165 -12.28 -0.74 23.60
CA ASP A 165 -11.34 -1.07 24.69
C ASP A 165 -11.40 -0.13 25.94
N ASN A 166 -12.49 0.64 26.15
CA ASN A 166 -12.62 1.47 27.37
C ASN A 166 -14.02 1.48 28.00
N GLU A 167 -14.70 0.33 28.06
CA GLU A 167 -15.74 0.10 29.06
C GLU A 167 -15.35 -1.14 29.86
N ASP A 168 -14.52 -0.95 30.89
CA ASP A 168 -14.55 -1.67 32.17
C ASP A 168 -13.27 -1.36 32.95
N GLU A 169 -13.29 -0.33 33.78
CA GLU A 169 -12.63 -0.31 35.10
C GLU A 169 -13.15 0.90 35.91
N GLU A 170 -14.03 0.57 36.86
CA GLU A 170 -14.64 1.29 38.02
C GLU A 170 -14.40 2.79 38.24
#